data_AF-A0A1M7UFL7-F1
#
_entry.id   AF-A0A1M7UFL7-F1
#
_cell.length_a   1.000
_cell.length_b   1.000
_cell.length_c   1.000
_cell.angle_alpha   90.00
_cell.angle_beta   90.00
_cell.angle_gamma   90.00
#
_symmetry.space_group_name_H-M   'P 1'
#
loop_
_entity.id
_entity.type
_entity.pdbx_description
1 polymer ?
#
loop_
_entity_poly.entity_id
_entity_poly.type
_entity_poly.pdbx_seq_one_letter_code
_entity_poly.pdbx_strand_id
1 'polypeptide(L)'
;MLRIFGLAFMFVCAVIVGAVSSAARANHVLITEDEAKLPPAKGAIAADRRGITRGPKIEVVGDREQSHSPVHLQLRFESFGGSKIDPESLKVIYLRTPNVDLTERVKSFAGVTGLDIPDAELPPGDHLIRVDIKDSDGRTGSTSFLLKISP
;
A
#
# COMPACT_ATOMS: atom_id res chain seq x y z
N MET A 1 67.84 40.38 -12.32
CA MET A 1 68.96 39.51 -11.88
C MET A 1 68.58 38.94 -10.51
N LEU A 2 68.87 37.66 -10.26
CA LEU A 2 68.66 36.85 -9.02
C LEU A 2 67.26 36.17 -8.91
N ARG A 3 67.02 34.93 -9.39
CA ARG A 3 67.48 33.54 -9.09
C ARG A 3 66.88 32.92 -7.81
N ILE A 4 66.48 31.64 -7.96
CA ILE A 4 66.28 30.54 -6.98
C ILE A 4 64.79 30.25 -6.68
N PHE A 5 64.15 29.30 -7.37
CA PHE A 5 64.09 27.84 -7.09
C PHE A 5 63.54 27.50 -5.69
N GLY A 6 62.27 27.11 -5.64
CA GLY A 6 61.60 26.60 -4.45
C GLY A 6 60.46 25.67 -4.86
N LEU A 7 60.83 24.43 -5.16
CA LEU A 7 59.92 23.30 -5.37
C LEU A 7 59.25 22.99 -4.02
N ALA A 8 57.98 23.34 -3.85
CA ALA A 8 57.18 22.89 -2.72
C ALA A 8 56.07 21.98 -3.24
N PHE A 9 56.37 20.69 -3.22
CA PHE A 9 55.45 19.59 -3.46
C PHE A 9 54.50 19.50 -2.26
N MET A 10 53.33 20.13 -2.35
CA MET A 10 52.30 20.04 -1.31
C MET A 10 51.13 19.18 -1.82
N PHE A 11 51.24 17.89 -1.53
CA PHE A 11 50.15 16.94 -1.50
C PHE A 11 49.14 17.39 -0.43
N VAL A 12 47.91 17.77 -0.79
CA VAL A 12 46.77 17.70 0.14
C VAL A 12 45.49 17.30 -0.59
N CYS A 13 45.09 16.07 -0.29
CA CYS A 13 43.78 15.43 -0.30
C CYS A 13 42.62 16.09 -1.06
N ALA A 14 42.20 15.42 -2.13
CA ALA A 14 40.85 15.49 -2.66
C ALA A 14 39.87 14.95 -1.61
N VAL A 15 38.97 15.80 -1.12
CA VAL A 15 37.79 15.36 -0.36
C VAL A 15 36.58 15.59 -1.28
N ILE A 16 36.26 14.59 -2.09
CA ILE A 16 34.97 14.50 -2.77
C ILE A 16 33.99 14.01 -1.69
N VAL A 17 33.33 14.94 -1.00
CA VAL A 17 32.16 14.59 -0.18
C VAL A 17 31.04 14.25 -1.15
N GLY A 18 30.99 13.00 -1.58
CA GLY A 18 29.81 12.44 -2.20
C GLY A 18 28.70 12.44 -1.15
N ALA A 19 27.80 13.41 -1.24
CA ALA A 19 26.53 13.35 -0.54
C ALA A 19 25.77 12.14 -1.09
N VAL A 20 25.93 11.00 -0.41
CA VAL A 20 25.08 9.84 -0.63
C VAL A 20 23.73 10.26 -0.06
N SER A 21 22.89 10.82 -0.92
CA SER A 21 21.48 11.05 -0.61
C SER A 21 20.88 9.67 -0.34
N SER A 22 20.81 9.32 0.94
CA SER A 22 19.94 8.23 1.38
C SER A 22 18.55 8.62 0.92
N ALA A 23 18.09 7.99 -0.17
CA ALA A 23 16.69 8.05 -0.54
C ALA A 23 15.95 7.38 0.61
N ALA A 24 15.53 8.19 1.59
CA ALA A 24 14.59 7.78 2.60
C ALA A 24 13.36 7.29 1.83
N ARG A 25 13.20 5.96 1.75
CA ARG A 25 11.97 5.37 1.26
C ARG A 25 10.91 5.78 2.27
N ALA A 26 10.08 6.75 1.90
CA ALA A 26 8.94 7.12 2.71
C ALA A 26 7.96 5.94 2.64
N ASN A 27 7.97 5.09 3.67
CA ASN A 27 6.97 4.04 3.82
C ASN A 27 5.58 4.69 3.84
N HIS A 28 4.60 4.07 3.17
CA HIS A 28 3.24 4.56 3.13
C HIS A 28 2.43 4.00 4.30
N VAL A 29 2.24 4.80 5.35
CA VAL A 29 1.45 4.40 6.53
C VAL A 29 -0.01 4.17 6.14
N LEU A 30 -0.38 2.89 6.02
CA LEU A 30 -1.73 2.50 5.67
C LEU A 30 -2.62 2.40 6.91
N ILE A 31 -2.14 1.74 7.97
CA ILE A 31 -2.84 1.58 9.26
C ILE A 31 -1.92 2.04 10.37
N THR A 32 -2.44 2.86 11.30
CA THR A 32 -1.66 3.34 12.45
C THR A 32 -1.76 2.39 13.64
N GLU A 33 -0.85 2.50 14.61
CA GLU A 33 -0.91 1.73 15.85
C GLU A 33 -2.20 1.96 16.62
N ASP A 34 -2.67 3.20 16.69
CA ASP A 34 -3.88 3.56 17.43
C ASP A 34 -5.14 2.99 16.76
N GLU A 35 -5.18 2.93 15.43
CA GLU A 35 -6.23 2.26 14.68
C GLU A 35 -6.20 0.74 14.89
N ALA A 36 -5.02 0.13 14.99
CA ALA A 36 -4.87 -1.30 15.25
C ALA A 36 -5.29 -1.71 16.67
N LYS A 37 -5.21 -0.80 17.65
CA LYS A 37 -5.68 -1.01 19.03
C LYS A 37 -7.20 -1.01 19.15
N LEU A 38 -7.93 -0.51 18.14
CA LEU A 38 -9.39 -0.53 18.16
C LEU A 38 -9.93 -1.96 18.22
N PRO A 39 -11.08 -2.21 18.84
CA PRO A 39 -11.68 -3.55 18.86
C PRO A 39 -12.03 -4.05 17.45
N PRO A 40 -11.80 -5.34 17.13
CA PRO A 40 -12.23 -5.93 15.87
C PRO A 40 -13.75 -5.78 15.67
N ALA A 41 -14.20 -5.54 14.44
CA ALA A 41 -15.62 -5.47 14.15
C ALA A 41 -16.30 -6.83 14.44
N LYS A 42 -17.30 -6.83 15.33
CA LYS A 42 -18.02 -8.05 15.74
C LYS A 42 -18.67 -8.72 14.52
N GLY A 43 -18.40 -10.00 14.30
CA GLY A 43 -18.99 -10.79 13.21
C GLY A 43 -18.44 -10.48 11.82
N ALA A 44 -17.41 -9.63 11.70
CA ALA A 44 -16.71 -9.43 10.45
C ALA A 44 -15.79 -10.63 10.17
N ILE A 45 -16.08 -11.37 9.12
CA ILE A 45 -15.27 -12.48 8.62
C ILE A 45 -14.67 -12.09 7.27
N ALA A 46 -13.45 -12.57 6.99
CA ALA A 46 -12.89 -12.54 5.65
C ALA A 46 -13.76 -13.42 4.76
N ALA A 47 -14.70 -12.80 4.05
CA ALA A 47 -15.61 -13.47 3.15
C ALA A 47 -15.11 -13.31 1.72
N ASP A 48 -14.51 -14.36 1.19
CA ASP A 48 -14.35 -14.54 -0.25
C ASP A 48 -15.75 -14.87 -0.81
N ARG A 49 -16.54 -13.84 -1.13
CA ARG A 49 -17.90 -14.03 -1.65
C ARG A 49 -17.81 -14.56 -3.08
N ARG A 50 -17.61 -15.87 -3.22
CA ARG A 50 -17.70 -16.64 -4.47
C ARG A 50 -19.14 -16.77 -5.00
N GLY A 51 -19.96 -15.75 -4.77
CA GLY A 51 -21.29 -15.66 -5.36
C GLY A 51 -21.18 -15.24 -6.82
N ILE A 52 -22.20 -15.55 -7.62
CA ILE A 52 -22.38 -15.01 -8.96
C ILE A 52 -22.74 -13.53 -8.81
N THR A 53 -21.78 -12.69 -8.40
CA THR A 53 -21.97 -11.25 -8.32
C THR A 53 -21.87 -10.69 -9.72
N ARG A 54 -22.87 -9.92 -10.14
CA ARG A 54 -22.82 -9.23 -11.42
C ARG A 54 -21.80 -8.08 -11.42
N GLY A 55 -21.25 -7.68 -10.27
CA GLY A 55 -20.25 -6.63 -10.17
C GLY A 55 -18.82 -7.08 -10.49
N PRO A 56 -17.87 -6.14 -10.50
CA PRO A 56 -16.46 -6.44 -10.71
C PRO A 56 -15.92 -7.40 -9.65
N LYS A 57 -14.99 -8.26 -10.04
CA LYS A 57 -14.26 -9.13 -9.12
C LYS A 57 -13.02 -8.41 -8.59
N ILE A 58 -12.74 -8.61 -7.32
CA ILE A 58 -11.56 -8.07 -6.64
C ILE A 58 -10.73 -9.25 -6.15
N GLU A 59 -9.55 -9.43 -6.73
CA GLU A 59 -8.58 -10.45 -6.31
C GLU A 59 -7.47 -9.81 -5.49
N VAL A 60 -7.11 -10.42 -4.36
CA VAL A 60 -5.93 -10.03 -3.59
C VAL A 60 -4.73 -10.76 -4.18
N VAL A 61 -3.74 -10.01 -4.66
CA VAL A 61 -2.52 -10.53 -5.27
C VAL A 61 -1.40 -10.47 -4.23
N GLY A 62 -0.60 -11.53 -4.15
CA GLY A 62 0.49 -11.67 -3.19
C GLY A 62 0.21 -12.70 -2.10
N ASP A 63 1.23 -12.95 -1.27
CA ASP A 63 1.12 -13.89 -0.16
C ASP A 63 0.21 -13.32 0.93
N ARG A 64 -0.86 -14.06 1.22
CA ARG A 64 -1.78 -13.80 2.34
C ARG A 64 -1.25 -14.38 3.66
N GLU A 65 -0.12 -15.07 3.57
CA GLU A 65 0.59 -15.61 4.71
C GLU A 65 1.24 -14.50 5.52
N GLN A 66 1.52 -14.85 6.77
CA GLN A 66 2.12 -13.98 7.76
C GLN A 66 3.32 -13.21 7.18
N SER A 67 3.19 -11.89 7.07
CA SER A 67 4.15 -11.00 6.42
C SER A 67 4.77 -10.01 7.42
N HIS A 68 5.93 -9.45 7.09
CA HIS A 68 6.55 -8.39 7.89
C HIS A 68 6.29 -7.02 7.23
N SER A 69 6.08 -5.99 8.05
CA SER A 69 5.92 -4.61 7.57
C SER A 69 7.28 -4.03 7.14
N PRO A 70 7.37 -3.26 6.05
CA PRO A 70 6.29 -2.91 5.11
C PRO A 70 5.93 -4.06 4.16
N VAL A 71 4.64 -4.14 3.79
CA VAL A 71 4.10 -5.17 2.90
C VAL A 71 3.73 -4.59 1.54
N HIS A 72 3.89 -5.40 0.49
CA HIS A 72 3.38 -5.10 -0.85
C HIS A 72 1.90 -5.52 -0.93
N LEU A 73 0.99 -4.56 -0.87
CA LEU A 73 -0.45 -4.81 -0.98
C LEU A 73 -0.90 -4.56 -2.42
N GLN A 74 -1.25 -5.63 -3.13
CA GLN A 74 -1.75 -5.54 -4.49
C GLN A 74 -3.14 -6.15 -4.61
N LEU A 75 -4.04 -5.44 -5.28
CA LEU A 75 -5.37 -5.92 -5.66
C LEU A 75 -5.50 -5.84 -7.17
N ARG A 76 -6.15 -6.84 -7.76
CA ARG A 76 -6.53 -6.85 -9.17
C ARG A 76 -8.03 -6.71 -9.31
N PHE A 77 -8.46 -5.83 -10.21
CA PHE A 77 -9.85 -5.64 -10.55
C PHE A 77 -10.15 -6.29 -11.90
N GLU A 78 -11.20 -7.09 -11.96
CA GLU A 78 -11.68 -7.73 -13.18
C GLU A 78 -13.13 -7.32 -13.42
N SER A 79 -13.37 -6.63 -14.54
CA SER A 79 -14.72 -6.27 -14.97
C SER A 79 -15.35 -7.37 -15.83
N PHE A 80 -16.68 -7.41 -15.90
CA PHE A 80 -17.42 -8.42 -16.65
C PHE A 80 -18.45 -7.81 -17.59
N GLY A 81 -18.69 -8.46 -18.73
CA GLY A 81 -19.73 -8.04 -19.68
C GLY A 81 -19.42 -6.75 -20.42
N GLY A 82 -18.14 -6.41 -20.61
CA GLY A 82 -17.70 -5.22 -21.35
C GLY A 82 -17.76 -3.92 -20.55
N SER A 83 -18.15 -3.96 -19.27
CA SER A 83 -18.09 -2.80 -18.38
C SER A 83 -16.65 -2.42 -18.04
N LYS A 84 -16.46 -1.18 -17.61
CA LYS A 84 -15.16 -0.66 -17.18
C LYS A 84 -15.17 -0.44 -15.67
N ILE A 85 -14.05 -0.68 -15.01
CA ILE A 85 -13.89 -0.33 -13.60
C ILE A 85 -13.95 1.20 -13.45
N ASP A 86 -14.62 1.67 -12.41
CA ASP A 86 -14.62 3.06 -11.97
C ASP A 86 -13.69 3.20 -10.74
N PRO A 87 -12.44 3.67 -10.91
CA PRO A 87 -11.50 3.81 -9.79
C PRO A 87 -11.95 4.85 -8.75
N GLU A 88 -12.76 5.83 -9.12
CA GLU A 88 -13.24 6.87 -8.19
C GLU A 88 -14.29 6.32 -7.22
N SER A 89 -14.92 5.20 -7.57
CA SER A 89 -15.86 4.49 -6.70
C SER A 89 -15.20 3.59 -5.65
N LEU A 90 -13.86 3.48 -5.66
CA LEU A 90 -13.11 2.67 -4.73
C LEU A 90 -13.41 3.10 -3.29
N LYS A 91 -13.74 2.13 -2.45
CA LYS A 91 -13.91 2.33 -1.02
C LYS A 91 -13.15 1.25 -0.26
N VAL A 92 -12.24 1.67 0.61
CA VAL A 92 -11.41 0.76 1.41
C VAL A 92 -11.64 1.06 2.88
N ILE A 93 -12.17 0.08 3.60
CA ILE A 93 -12.54 0.21 5.00
C ILE A 93 -11.77 -0.80 5.84
N TYR A 94 -11.09 -0.31 6.86
CA TYR A 94 -10.54 -1.16 7.90
C TYR A 94 -11.62 -1.49 8.93
N LEU A 95 -11.94 -2.78 9.06
CA LEU A 95 -13.07 -3.27 9.85
C LEU A 95 -12.72 -3.35 11.35
N ARG A 96 -12.68 -2.18 11.97
CA ARG A 96 -12.61 -1.97 13.42
C ARG A 96 -13.92 -1.38 13.94
N THR A 97 -14.02 -1.20 15.26
CA THR A 97 -15.14 -0.46 15.88
C THR A 97 -14.59 0.77 16.62
N PRO A 98 -14.75 1.99 16.08
CA PRO A 98 -15.43 2.35 14.81
C PRO A 98 -14.65 1.91 13.57
N ASN A 99 -15.35 1.85 12.42
CA ASN A 99 -14.70 1.59 11.12
C ASN A 99 -13.75 2.74 10.78
N VAL A 100 -12.59 2.42 10.21
CA VAL A 100 -11.62 3.42 9.75
C VAL A 100 -11.64 3.44 8.23
N ASP A 101 -11.84 4.61 7.64
CA ASP A 101 -11.83 4.79 6.19
C ASP A 101 -10.39 5.01 5.70
N LEU A 102 -9.92 4.12 4.83
CA LEU A 102 -8.58 4.15 4.25
C LEU A 102 -8.59 4.69 2.81
N THR A 103 -9.77 5.02 2.26
CA THR A 103 -9.96 5.37 0.85
C THR A 103 -9.03 6.49 0.39
N GLU A 104 -8.96 7.59 1.14
CA GLU A 104 -8.09 8.72 0.80
C GLU A 104 -6.60 8.36 0.82
N ARG A 105 -6.18 7.40 1.65
CA ARG A 105 -4.77 6.97 1.73
C ARG A 105 -4.38 6.15 0.52
N VAL A 106 -5.29 5.31 0.04
CA VAL A 106 -5.03 4.38 -1.08
C VAL A 106 -5.34 4.97 -2.45
N LYS A 107 -6.07 6.09 -2.52
CA LYS A 107 -6.60 6.66 -3.77
C LYS A 107 -5.53 6.95 -4.81
N SER A 108 -4.35 7.42 -4.42
CA SER A 108 -3.23 7.70 -5.33
C SER A 108 -2.63 6.46 -5.98
N PHE A 109 -2.88 5.28 -5.41
CA PHE A 109 -2.38 3.99 -5.87
C PHE A 109 -3.43 3.21 -6.67
N ALA A 110 -4.67 3.70 -6.70
CA ALA A 110 -5.79 3.05 -7.36
C ALA A 110 -5.80 3.35 -8.86
N GLY A 111 -6.02 2.33 -9.67
CA GLY A 111 -6.16 2.42 -11.11
C GLY A 111 -7.28 1.53 -11.65
N VAL A 112 -7.45 1.54 -12.97
CA VAL A 112 -8.51 0.77 -13.66
C VAL A 112 -8.29 -0.74 -13.60
N THR A 113 -7.05 -1.20 -13.44
CA THR A 113 -6.68 -2.62 -13.38
C THR A 113 -6.56 -3.15 -11.96
N GLY A 114 -6.46 -2.28 -10.96
CA GLY A 114 -6.11 -2.70 -9.61
C GLY A 114 -5.69 -1.57 -8.68
N LEU A 115 -5.22 -1.96 -7.49
CA LEU A 115 -4.61 -1.12 -6.48
C LEU A 115 -3.22 -1.70 -6.19
N ASP A 116 -2.17 -0.88 -6.21
CA ASP A 116 -0.80 -1.36 -5.97
C ASP A 116 -0.08 -0.43 -4.99
N ILE A 117 0.11 -0.90 -3.75
CA ILE A 117 0.81 -0.17 -2.69
C ILE A 117 2.09 -0.94 -2.37
N PRO A 118 3.25 -0.49 -2.86
CA PRO A 118 4.47 -1.30 -2.80
C PRO A 118 5.06 -1.43 -1.39
N ASP A 119 4.99 -0.35 -0.62
CA ASP A 119 5.64 -0.22 0.69
C ASP A 119 4.57 0.19 1.73
N ALA A 120 3.52 -0.63 1.92
CA ALA A 120 2.44 -0.35 2.87
C ALA A 120 2.88 -0.67 4.30
N GLU A 121 2.84 0.31 5.18
CA GLU A 121 3.21 0.17 6.58
C GLU A 121 1.98 -0.08 7.45
N LEU A 122 2.04 -1.18 8.20
CA LEU A 122 1.04 -1.63 9.15
C LEU A 122 1.71 -2.14 10.43
N PRO A 123 1.12 -1.94 11.62
CA PRO A 123 1.63 -2.53 12.84
C PRO A 123 1.40 -4.05 12.87
N PRO A 124 2.07 -4.79 13.77
CA PRO A 124 1.82 -6.22 13.96
C PRO A 124 0.37 -6.52 14.36
N GLY A 125 -0.19 -7.58 13.80
CA GLY A 125 -1.53 -8.06 14.13
C GLY A 125 -2.37 -8.49 12.93
N ASP A 126 -3.65 -8.67 13.22
CA ASP A 126 -4.67 -9.14 12.28
C ASP A 126 -5.47 -7.94 11.75
N HIS A 127 -5.35 -7.67 10.45
CA HIS A 127 -5.98 -6.52 9.80
C HIS A 127 -7.05 -6.97 8.81
N LEU A 128 -8.32 -6.93 9.23
CA LEU A 128 -9.44 -7.24 8.35
C LEU A 128 -9.86 -6.00 7.54
N ILE A 129 -9.64 -6.05 6.24
CA ILE A 129 -9.91 -4.94 5.31
C ILE A 129 -11.06 -5.34 4.39
N ARG A 130 -12.00 -4.43 4.15
CA ARG A 130 -13.04 -4.53 3.13
C ARG A 130 -12.74 -3.57 2.00
N VAL A 131 -12.91 -4.05 0.78
CA VAL A 131 -12.79 -3.27 -0.44
C VAL A 131 -14.07 -3.39 -1.23
N ASP A 132 -14.64 -2.26 -1.59
CA ASP A 132 -15.77 -2.14 -2.49
C ASP A 132 -15.37 -1.31 -3.71
N ILE A 133 -15.80 -1.70 -4.91
CA ILE A 133 -15.57 -0.93 -6.14
C ILE A 133 -16.73 -1.13 -7.11
N LYS A 134 -17.02 -0.14 -7.94
CA LYS A 134 -18.06 -0.18 -8.96
C LYS A 134 -17.48 -0.27 -10.37
N ASP A 135 -18.33 -0.70 -11.29
CA ASP A 135 -18.11 -0.55 -12.72
C ASP A 135 -18.97 0.58 -13.33
N SER A 136 -18.77 0.82 -14.62
CA SER A 136 -19.49 1.80 -15.43
C SER A 136 -21.00 1.60 -15.48
N ASP A 137 -21.48 0.39 -15.15
CA ASP A 137 -22.90 0.04 -15.13
C ASP A 137 -23.50 0.21 -13.72
N GLY A 138 -22.71 0.71 -12.76
CA GLY A 138 -23.10 0.93 -11.37
C GLY A 138 -23.11 -0.32 -10.50
N ARG A 139 -22.61 -1.46 -11.01
CA ARG A 139 -22.59 -2.73 -10.26
C ARG A 139 -21.44 -2.73 -9.28
N THR A 140 -21.70 -3.10 -8.03
CA THR A 140 -20.68 -3.09 -6.96
C THR A 140 -20.08 -4.50 -6.76
N GLY A 141 -18.75 -4.56 -6.80
CA GLY A 141 -17.95 -5.69 -6.33
C GLY A 141 -17.49 -5.43 -4.89
N SER A 142 -17.46 -6.47 -4.06
CA SER A 142 -17.05 -6.36 -2.66
C SER A 142 -16.24 -7.58 -2.26
N THR A 143 -15.10 -7.35 -1.60
CA THR A 143 -14.29 -8.41 -1.00
C THR A 143 -13.84 -8.00 0.40
N SER A 144 -13.59 -8.98 1.27
CA SER A 144 -12.97 -8.73 2.57
C SER A 144 -11.88 -9.77 2.81
N PHE A 145 -10.70 -9.31 3.21
CA PHE A 145 -9.53 -10.16 3.42
C PHE A 145 -8.80 -9.79 4.70
N LEU A 146 -8.17 -10.79 5.29
CA LEU A 146 -7.35 -10.64 6.48
C LEU A 146 -5.89 -10.53 6.06
N LEU A 147 -5.21 -9.48 6.53
CA LEU A 147 -3.76 -9.33 6.41
C LEU A 147 -3.14 -9.58 7.78
N LYS A 148 -2.21 -10.53 7.86
CA LYS A 148 -1.53 -10.91 9.10
C LYS A 148 -0.11 -10.37 9.10
N ILE A 149 0.20 -9.50 10.05
CA ILE A 149 1.53 -8.89 10.20
C ILE A 149 2.24 -9.47 11.42
N SER A 150 3.40 -10.07 11.20
CA SER A 150 4.29 -10.54 12.26
C SER A 150 4.92 -9.39 13.03
N PRO A 151 5.20 -9.57 14.34
CA PRO A 151 6.15 -8.75 15.07
C PRO A 151 7.54 -8.72 14.44
#